data_AF-A0A7C6ZL92-F1
#
_entry.id   AF-A0A7C6ZL92-F1
#
_cell.length_a   1.000
_cell.length_b   1.000
_cell.length_c   1.000
_cell.angle_alpha   90.00
_cell.angle_beta   90.00
_cell.angle_gamma   90.00
#
_symmetry.space_group_name_H-M   'P 1'
#
loop_
_entity.id
_entity.type
_entity.pdbx_description
1 polymer ?
#
loop_
_entity_poly.entity_id
_entity_poly.type
_entity_poly.pdbx_seq_one_letter_code
_entity_poly.pdbx_strand_id
1 'polypeptide(L)'
;MNPLYGVRIKKAFQSEENWYKINKYGGRRLIFWSIVLICISIASLFFEISEDSILFIAFSLAPVIILIPCLIEIFIYARKL
;
A
#
# COMPACT_ATOMS: atom_id res chain seq x y z
N MET A 1 -13.20 -18.61 -0.76
CA MET A 1 -12.99 -17.21 -0.24
C MET A 1 -12.62 -17.26 1.24
N ASN A 2 -11.84 -16.30 1.78
CA ASN A 2 -11.45 -16.29 3.22
C ASN A 2 -12.07 -15.08 3.96
N PRO A 3 -12.85 -15.29 5.05
CA PRO A 3 -13.48 -14.19 5.79
C PRO A 3 -12.54 -13.44 6.74
N LEU A 4 -11.39 -14.02 7.11
CA LEU A 4 -10.46 -13.46 8.09
C LEU A 4 -9.19 -12.86 7.45
N TYR A 5 -8.95 -13.12 6.18
CA TYR A 5 -7.70 -12.75 5.51
C TYR A 5 -7.92 -12.11 4.14
N GLY A 6 -7.01 -11.19 3.80
CA GLY A 6 -6.91 -10.56 2.48
C GLY A 6 -7.60 -9.19 2.39
N VAL A 7 -7.69 -8.67 1.16
CA VAL A 7 -8.40 -7.44 0.83
C VAL A 7 -9.91 -7.69 0.89
N ARG A 8 -10.57 -7.13 1.89
CA ARG A 8 -11.98 -7.38 2.22
C ARG A 8 -12.93 -6.30 1.71
N ILE A 9 -12.84 -6.00 0.42
CA ILE A 9 -13.79 -5.10 -0.25
C ILE A 9 -14.99 -5.88 -0.77
N LYS A 10 -16.17 -5.24 -0.85
CA LYS A 10 -17.42 -5.89 -1.31
C LYS A 10 -17.24 -6.70 -2.61
N LYS A 11 -16.48 -6.17 -3.57
CA LYS A 11 -16.19 -6.84 -4.84
C LYS A 11 -15.47 -8.19 -4.68
N ALA A 12 -14.54 -8.30 -3.72
CA ALA A 12 -13.81 -9.53 -3.43
C ALA A 12 -14.74 -10.65 -2.90
N PHE A 13 -15.91 -10.29 -2.38
CA PHE A 13 -16.89 -11.25 -1.88
C PHE A 13 -17.95 -11.66 -2.93
N GLN A 14 -17.86 -11.17 -4.17
CA GLN A 14 -18.84 -11.50 -5.21
C GLN A 14 -18.58 -12.85 -5.90
N SER A 15 -17.31 -13.30 -5.94
CA SER A 15 -16.93 -14.60 -6.49
C SER A 15 -15.55 -15.02 -6.00
N GLU A 16 -15.24 -16.31 -6.06
CA GLU A 16 -13.90 -16.81 -5.72
C GLU A 16 -12.81 -16.28 -6.65
N GLU A 17 -13.15 -16.14 -7.93
CA GLU A 17 -12.25 -15.57 -8.94
C GLU A 17 -11.90 -14.11 -8.61
N ASN A 18 -12.90 -13.30 -8.23
CA ASN A 18 -12.66 -11.91 -7.83
C ASN A 18 -11.82 -11.85 -6.56
N TRP A 19 -12.10 -12.71 -5.57
CA TRP A 19 -11.28 -12.81 -4.36
C TRP A 19 -9.81 -13.05 -4.71
N TYR A 20 -9.52 -14.01 -5.59
CA TYR A 20 -8.15 -14.34 -5.98
C TYR A 20 -7.48 -13.22 -6.78
N LYS A 21 -8.16 -12.67 -7.80
CA LYS A 21 -7.64 -11.57 -8.62
C LYS A 21 -7.29 -10.33 -7.76
N ILE A 22 -8.20 -9.92 -6.89
CA ILE A 22 -8.01 -8.74 -6.03
C ILE A 22 -6.88 -8.96 -5.03
N ASN A 23 -6.83 -10.12 -4.36
CA ASN A 23 -5.77 -10.39 -3.37
C ASN A 23 -4.38 -10.55 -4.02
N LYS A 24 -4.31 -11.20 -5.19
CA LYS A 24 -3.06 -11.30 -5.97
C LYS A 24 -2.56 -9.93 -6.40
N TYR A 25 -3.45 -9.06 -6.88
CA TYR A 25 -3.09 -7.69 -7.24
C TYR A 25 -2.69 -6.88 -6.00
N GLY A 26 -3.47 -6.93 -4.93
CA GLY A 26 -3.18 -6.22 -3.68
C GLY A 26 -1.86 -6.61 -3.04
N GLY A 27 -1.52 -7.91 -3.00
CA GLY A 27 -0.21 -8.36 -2.55
C GLY A 27 0.94 -7.80 -3.39
N ARG A 28 0.80 -7.75 -4.72
CA ARG A 28 1.79 -7.14 -5.61
C ARG A 28 1.96 -5.63 -5.37
N ARG A 29 0.87 -4.92 -5.07
CA ARG A 29 0.91 -3.48 -4.74
C ARG A 29 1.58 -3.23 -3.40
N LEU A 30 1.28 -4.04 -2.39
CA LEU A 30 1.96 -3.98 -1.09
C LEU A 30 3.47 -4.20 -1.23
N ILE A 31 3.89 -5.22 -1.98
CA ILE A 31 5.34 -5.46 -2.24
C ILE A 31 5.97 -4.24 -2.93
N PHE A 32 5.33 -3.72 -3.98
CA PHE A 32 5.84 -2.55 -4.70
C PHE A 32 6.00 -1.33 -3.78
N TRP A 33 4.97 -0.97 -3.02
CA TRP A 33 5.02 0.18 -2.12
C TRP A 33 5.95 -0.03 -0.91
N SER A 34 6.14 -1.27 -0.45
CA SER A 34 7.18 -1.58 0.53
C SER A 34 8.60 -1.36 -0.03
N ILE A 35 8.84 -1.70 -1.30
CA ILE A 35 10.13 -1.40 -1.96
C ILE A 35 10.35 0.12 -2.04
N VAL A 36 9.31 0.89 -2.41
CA VAL A 36 9.37 2.36 -2.42
C VAL A 36 9.71 2.91 -1.02
N LEU A 37 9.06 2.39 0.03
CA LEU A 37 9.36 2.79 1.41
C LEU A 37 10.82 2.49 1.79
N ILE A 38 11.31 1.29 1.46
CA ILE A 38 12.71 0.90 1.71
C ILE A 38 13.66 1.87 1.02
N CYS A 39 13.41 2.24 -0.24
CA CYS A 39 14.23 3.22 -0.95
C CYS A 39 14.22 4.61 -0.27
N ILE A 40 13.05 5.08 0.19
CA ILE A 40 12.93 6.35 0.94
C ILE A 40 13.73 6.28 2.24
N SER A 41 13.59 5.19 2.99
CA SER A 41 14.33 4.99 4.24
C SER A 41 15.85 4.93 4.00
N ILE A 42 16.31 4.21 2.99
CA ILE A 42 17.74 4.17 2.63
C ILE A 42 18.23 5.58 2.25
N ALA A 43 17.47 6.33 1.44
CA ALA A 43 17.83 7.69 1.07
C ALA A 43 17.97 8.60 2.30
N SER A 44 17.08 8.47 3.30
CA SER A 44 17.13 9.27 4.53
C SER A 44 18.42 9.11 5.34
N LEU A 45 19.16 8.01 5.17
CA LEU A 45 20.45 7.80 5.83
C LEU A 45 21.57 8.72 5.29
N PHE A 46 21.37 9.32 4.12
CA PHE A 46 22.35 10.17 3.45
C PHE A 46 22.03 11.67 3.56
N PHE A 47 20.91 12.04 4.19
CA PHE A 47 20.49 13.43 4.34
C PHE A 47 20.22 13.75 5.81
N GLU A 48 20.81 14.84 6.31
CA GLU A 48 20.43 15.39 7.61
C GLU A 48 19.10 16.14 7.47
N ILE A 49 18.04 15.56 8.04
CA ILE A 49 16.70 16.15 8.05
C ILE A 49 16.49 16.80 9.42
N SER A 50 16.34 18.12 9.45
CA SER A 50 16.04 18.87 10.67
C SER A 50 14.70 18.43 11.26
N GLU A 51 14.65 18.23 12.58
CA GLU A 51 13.45 17.77 13.31
C GLU A 51 12.27 18.75 13.20
N ASP A 52 12.54 20.05 13.08
CA ASP A 52 11.52 21.09 12.92
C ASP A 52 10.97 21.18 11.49
N SER A 53 11.56 20.43 10.55
CA SER A 53 11.17 20.48 9.15
C SER A 53 9.91 19.64 8.87
N ILE A 54 9.10 20.10 7.92
CA ILE A 54 7.94 19.33 7.44
C ILE A 54 8.37 17.99 6.81
N LEU A 55 9.61 17.90 6.32
CA LEU A 55 10.19 16.68 5.79
C LEU A 55 10.34 15.63 6.89
N PHE A 56 10.78 16.00 8.09
CA PHE A 56 10.89 15.07 9.22
C PHE A 56 9.54 14.42 9.54
N ILE A 57 8.46 15.21 9.56
CA ILE A 57 7.10 14.72 9.78
C ILE A 57 6.67 13.79 8.63
N ALA A 58 6.93 14.18 7.38
CA ALA A 58 6.57 13.38 6.21
C ALA A 58 7.27 12.01 6.18
N PHE A 59 8.56 11.97 6.50
CA PHE A 59 9.33 10.71 6.59
C PHE A 59 8.85 9.85 7.76
N SER A 60 8.59 10.45 8.92
CA SER A 60 8.05 9.75 10.10
C SER A 60 6.69 9.11 9.82
N LEU A 61 5.86 9.74 8.99
CA LEU A 61 4.55 9.24 8.58
C LEU A 61 4.58 8.48 7.25
N ALA A 62 5.75 8.28 6.63
CA ALA A 62 5.87 7.66 5.32
C ALA A 62 5.14 6.31 5.22
N PRO A 63 5.22 5.37 6.19
CA PRO A 63 4.50 4.11 6.13
C PRO A 63 2.98 4.26 5.98
N VAL A 64 2.38 5.29 6.60
CA VAL A 64 0.94 5.55 6.49
C VAL A 64 0.62 6.23 5.17
N ILE A 65 1.46 7.18 4.74
CA ILE A 65 1.28 7.94 3.50
C ILE A 65 1.28 7.01 2.29
N ILE A 66 2.25 6.09 2.18
CA ILE A 66 2.33 5.13 1.05
C ILE A 66 1.23 4.06 1.04
N LEU A 67 0.55 3.82 2.17
CA LEU A 67 -0.63 2.94 2.15
C LEU A 67 -1.80 3.57 1.39
N ILE A 68 -1.91 4.89 1.35
CA ILE A 68 -2.99 5.60 0.65
C ILE A 68 -3.01 5.26 -0.86
N PRO A 69 -1.94 5.50 -1.64
CA PRO A 69 -1.94 5.15 -3.06
C PRO A 69 -2.05 3.63 -3.27
N CYS A 70 -1.45 2.81 -2.40
CA CYS A 70 -1.61 1.36 -2.46
C CYS A 70 -3.08 0.93 -2.38
N LEU A 71 -3.85 1.47 -1.43
CA LEU A 71 -5.27 1.17 -1.27
C LEU A 71 -6.11 1.72 -2.44
N ILE A 72 -5.79 2.91 -2.93
CA ILE A 72 -6.46 3.51 -4.11
C ILE A 72 -6.28 2.62 -5.34
N GLU A 73 -5.05 2.17 -5.63
CA GLU A 73 -4.76 1.28 -6.76
C GLU A 73 -5.56 -0.03 -6.66
N ILE A 74 -5.61 -0.64 -5.48
CA ILE A 74 -6.39 -1.85 -5.22
C ILE A 74 -7.89 -1.61 -5.46
N PHE A 75 -8.42 -0.49 -4.99
CA PHE A 75 -9.83 -0.15 -5.14
C PHE A 75 -10.19 0.13 -6.61
N ILE A 76 -9.35 0.86 -7.34
CA ILE A 76 -9.53 1.11 -8.78
C ILE A 76 -9.48 -0.20 -9.56
N TYR A 77 -8.53 -1.08 -9.26
CA TYR A 77 -8.44 -2.40 -9.90
C TYR A 77 -9.71 -3.22 -9.65
N ALA A 78 -10.18 -3.27 -8.41
CA ALA A 78 -11.38 -4.02 -8.06
C ALA A 78 -12.65 -3.47 -8.72
N ARG A 79 -12.75 -2.15 -8.93
CA ARG A 79 -13.88 -1.54 -9.64
C ARG A 79 -13.96 -1.92 -11.13
N LYS A 80 -12.86 -2.38 -11.71
CA LYS A 80 -12.78 -2.79 -13.13
C LYS A 80 -13.07 -4.28 -13.34
N LEU A 81 -13.07 -5.07 -12.26
CA LEU A 81 -13.61 -6.43 -12.22
C LEU A 81 -15.13 -6.37 -12.04
#